data_AF-A0A934YJ73-F1
#
_entry.id   AF-A0A934YJ73-F1
#
_cell.length_a   1.000
_cell.length_b   1.000
_cell.length_c   1.000
_cell.angle_alpha   90.00
_cell.angle_beta   90.00
_cell.angle_gamma   90.00
#
_symmetry.space_group_name_H-M   'P 1'
#
loop_
_entity.id
_entity.type
_entity.pdbx_description
1 polymer ?
#
loop_
_entity_poly.entity_id
_entity_poly.type
_entity_poly.pdbx_seq_one_letter_code
_entity_poly.pdbx_strand_id
1 'polypeptide(L)'
;MADLDALRTRVANQAHSVAKTINEGFDEFQIGAGAWQVDLNTPEGPSTGGGKQALQHLRLVPQRPGYPALVVGVVNGVLSTAELRTYEHVALQHEVRFKKPLEITPEEYDDFLKKADVVLNLARIQRTRVDAPPELVAEARAAHAAARNALGVRALVGLVVVLLLAMLGYRLFG
;
A
#
# COMPACT_ATOMS: atom_id res chain seq x y z
N MET A 1 -30.40 19.70 19.43
CA MET A 1 -29.51 20.03 18.29
C MET A 1 -28.13 20.47 18.76
N ALA A 2 -27.99 21.36 19.76
CA ALA A 2 -26.69 21.84 20.28
C ALA A 2 -25.73 20.74 20.81
N ASP A 3 -26.23 19.70 21.50
CA ASP A 3 -25.36 18.62 22.04
C ASP A 3 -24.69 17.78 20.96
N LEU A 4 -25.36 17.61 19.81
CA LEU A 4 -24.86 16.78 18.72
C LEU A 4 -23.69 17.47 18.00
N ASP A 5 -23.77 18.78 17.86
CA ASP A 5 -22.70 19.59 17.26
C ASP A 5 -21.50 19.71 18.21
N ALA A 6 -21.72 19.87 19.52
CA ALA A 6 -20.65 19.84 20.51
C ALA A 6 -19.90 18.48 20.52
N LEU A 7 -20.61 17.37 20.36
CA LEU A 7 -20.01 16.03 20.25
C LEU A 7 -19.17 15.89 18.97
N ARG A 8 -19.68 16.35 17.83
CA ARG A 8 -18.95 16.35 16.55
C ARG A 8 -17.66 17.14 16.62
N THR A 9 -17.69 18.33 17.22
CA THR A 9 -16.49 19.15 17.44
C THR A 9 -15.47 18.45 18.34
N ARG A 10 -15.91 17.79 19.42
CA ARG A 10 -15.01 17.06 20.32
C ARG A 10 -14.31 15.90 19.61
N VAL A 11 -15.05 15.12 18.81
CA VAL A 11 -14.49 14.02 18.01
C VAL A 11 -13.52 14.53 16.95
N ALA A 12 -13.85 15.63 16.25
CA ALA A 12 -12.97 16.24 15.26
C ALA A 12 -11.64 16.72 15.89
N ASN A 13 -11.72 17.38 17.04
CA ASN A 13 -10.53 17.84 17.78
C ASN A 13 -9.65 16.67 18.26
N GLN A 14 -10.27 15.58 18.71
CA GLN A 14 -9.54 14.37 19.13
C GLN A 14 -8.84 13.70 17.93
N ALA A 15 -9.52 13.58 16.79
CA ALA A 15 -8.94 13.02 15.57
C ALA A 15 -7.76 13.86 15.04
N HIS A 16 -7.85 15.19 15.16
CA HIS A 16 -6.76 16.09 14.79
C HIS A 16 -5.54 15.93 15.71
N SER A 17 -5.77 15.83 17.02
CA SER A 17 -4.68 15.60 17.99
C SER A 17 -3.96 14.27 17.76
N VAL A 18 -4.69 13.21 17.41
CA VAL A 18 -4.10 11.89 17.13
C VAL A 18 -3.26 11.92 15.85
N ALA A 19 -3.77 12.52 14.77
CA ALA A 19 -3.05 12.64 13.51
C ALA A 19 -1.76 13.45 13.67
N LYS A 20 -1.82 14.57 14.40
CA LYS A 20 -0.64 15.39 14.70
C LYS A 20 0.44 14.60 15.44
N THR A 21 0.10 13.94 16.54
CA THR A 21 1.05 13.15 17.34
C THR A 21 1.68 12.01 16.53
N ILE A 22 0.89 11.33 15.69
CA ILE A 22 1.40 10.25 14.84
C ILE A 22 2.36 10.81 13.79
N ASN A 23 1.95 11.86 13.08
CA ASN A 23 2.80 12.47 12.04
C ASN A 23 4.11 13.01 12.62
N GLU A 24 4.07 13.68 13.78
CA GLU A 24 5.27 14.15 14.50
C GLU A 24 6.19 12.98 14.91
N GLY A 25 5.63 11.84 15.32
CA GLY A 25 6.41 10.64 15.63
C GLY A 25 7.19 10.07 14.43
N PHE A 26 6.80 10.42 13.21
CA PHE A 26 7.39 9.97 11.96
C PHE A 26 8.12 11.05 11.15
N ASP A 27 8.24 12.27 11.65
CA ASP A 27 8.69 13.43 10.85
C ASP A 27 9.99 13.17 10.07
N GLU A 28 10.99 12.57 10.71
CA GLU A 28 12.29 12.26 10.09
C GLU A 28 12.37 10.86 9.45
N PHE A 29 11.28 10.07 9.46
CA PHE A 29 11.29 8.70 8.98
C PHE A 29 10.96 8.62 7.49
N GLN A 30 11.85 8.00 6.71
CA GLN A 30 11.68 7.75 5.29
C GLN A 30 12.19 6.35 4.94
N ILE A 31 11.53 5.69 3.99
CA ILE A 31 11.92 4.35 3.51
C ILE A 31 11.85 4.23 1.99
N GLY A 32 12.59 3.27 1.44
CA GLY A 32 12.53 2.85 0.05
C GLY A 32 13.03 3.87 -0.97
N ALA A 33 13.03 3.47 -2.24
CA ALA A 33 13.55 4.26 -3.34
C ALA A 33 12.80 5.58 -3.57
N GLY A 34 11.51 5.64 -3.23
CA GLY A 34 10.64 6.81 -3.35
C GLY A 34 10.78 7.82 -2.20
N ALA A 35 11.62 7.55 -1.20
CA ALA A 35 11.71 8.31 0.05
C ALA A 35 10.32 8.51 0.67
N TRP A 36 9.58 7.42 0.85
CA TRP A 36 8.21 7.47 1.34
C TRP A 36 8.18 7.92 2.81
N GLN A 37 7.38 8.96 3.08
CA GLN A 37 7.12 9.49 4.41
C GLN A 37 5.74 9.06 4.90
N VAL A 38 5.60 8.88 6.21
CA VAL A 38 4.32 8.51 6.81
C VAL A 38 3.40 9.72 6.88
N ASP A 39 2.15 9.54 6.46
CA ASP A 39 1.08 10.53 6.56
C ASP A 39 -0.20 9.85 7.07
N LEU A 40 -0.73 10.33 8.19
CA LEU A 40 -2.08 10.00 8.62
C LEU A 40 -3.04 11.06 8.12
N ASN A 41 -3.92 10.66 7.18
CA ASN A 41 -4.85 11.59 6.56
C ASN A 41 -5.78 12.22 7.61
N THR A 42 -5.77 13.55 7.71
CA THR A 42 -6.69 14.29 8.59
C THR A 42 -7.98 14.58 7.82
N PRO A 43 -9.17 14.24 8.33
CA PRO A 43 -10.42 14.52 7.64
C PRO A 43 -10.63 16.04 7.49
N GLU A 44 -10.80 16.50 6.26
CA GLU A 44 -11.15 17.89 5.95
C GLU A 44 -12.65 18.12 6.21
N GLY A 45 -12.97 18.72 7.37
CA GLY A 45 -14.30 19.29 7.65
C GLY A 45 -15.10 18.61 8.77
N PRO A 46 -16.15 19.30 9.29
CA PRO A 46 -17.00 18.77 10.35
C PRO A 46 -17.82 17.58 9.83
N SER A 47 -17.52 16.40 10.36
CA SER A 47 -18.14 15.12 9.98
C SER A 47 -19.68 15.16 10.12
N THR A 48 -20.37 15.21 8.98
CA THR A 48 -21.84 15.10 8.87
C THR A 48 -22.32 13.63 8.84
N GLY A 49 -21.40 12.66 8.88
CA GLY A 49 -21.68 11.24 8.62
C GLY A 49 -21.73 10.30 9.83
N GLY A 50 -22.04 10.80 11.03
CA GLY A 50 -22.40 9.98 12.21
C GLY A 50 -21.45 8.81 12.53
N GLY A 51 -20.37 9.07 13.28
CA GLY A 51 -19.53 8.04 13.92
C GLY A 51 -18.71 7.12 13.01
N LYS A 52 -19.11 6.91 11.75
CA LYS A 52 -18.44 6.06 10.75
C LYS A 52 -17.19 6.71 10.10
N GLN A 53 -16.96 8.00 10.31
CA GLN A 53 -15.85 8.75 9.71
C GLN A 53 -14.63 8.92 10.64
N ALA A 54 -14.51 8.12 11.70
CA ALA A 54 -13.37 8.14 12.61
C ALA A 54 -12.15 7.33 12.12
N LEU A 55 -12.26 6.67 10.96
CA LEU A 55 -11.19 5.90 10.33
C LEU A 55 -10.30 6.82 9.49
N GLN A 56 -9.06 6.98 9.92
CA GLN A 56 -8.01 7.72 9.21
C GLN A 56 -7.08 6.73 8.51
N HIS A 57 -6.80 6.96 7.22
CA HIS A 57 -5.86 6.13 6.49
C HIS A 57 -4.42 6.49 6.86
N LEU A 58 -3.65 5.50 7.30
CA LEU A 58 -2.20 5.60 7.44
C LEU A 58 -1.57 5.29 6.08
N ARG A 59 -0.80 6.25 5.56
CA ARG A 59 -0.26 6.22 4.21
C ARG A 59 1.26 6.40 4.23
N LEU A 60 1.90 5.83 3.23
CA LEU A 60 3.26 6.16 2.84
C LEU A 60 3.16 7.03 1.59
N VAL A 61 3.58 8.28 1.70
CA VAL A 61 3.53 9.28 0.63
C VAL A 61 4.95 9.48 0.09
N PRO A 62 5.18 9.25 -1.21
CA PRO A 62 6.51 9.40 -1.78
C PRO A 62 6.91 10.87 -1.88
N GLN A 63 8.17 11.16 -1.58
CA GLN A 63 8.75 12.50 -1.76
C GLN A 63 9.41 12.65 -3.14
N ARG A 64 9.60 11.55 -3.88
CA ARG A 64 10.17 11.55 -5.23
C ARG A 64 9.08 11.35 -6.29
N PRO A 65 9.18 12.01 -7.47
CA PRO A 65 8.24 11.82 -8.55
C PRO A 65 8.31 10.40 -9.13
N GLY A 66 7.20 9.93 -9.71
CA GLY A 66 7.12 8.62 -10.36
C GLY A 66 6.70 7.47 -9.44
N TYR A 67 6.53 7.74 -8.14
CA TYR A 67 6.09 6.76 -7.15
C TYR A 67 4.64 7.02 -6.70
N PRO A 68 3.84 5.98 -6.46
CA PRO A 68 2.48 6.13 -5.92
C PRO A 68 2.48 6.18 -4.39
N ALA A 69 1.46 6.83 -3.82
CA ALA A 69 1.16 6.73 -2.40
C ALA A 69 0.61 5.32 -2.07
N LEU A 70 1.07 4.75 -0.96
CA LEU A 70 0.66 3.44 -0.48
C LEU A 70 -0.23 3.63 0.75
N VAL A 71 -1.31 2.87 0.86
CA VAL A 71 -2.11 2.82 2.09
C VAL A 71 -1.61 1.62 2.89
N VAL A 72 -1.01 1.88 4.05
CA VAL A 72 -0.36 0.86 4.88
C VAL A 72 -1.17 0.48 6.11
N GLY A 73 -2.24 1.21 6.40
CA GLY A 73 -3.13 0.87 7.49
C GLY A 73 -4.29 1.82 7.66
N VAL A 74 -5.05 1.58 8.71
CA VAL A 74 -6.10 2.48 9.20
C VAL A 74 -5.95 2.68 10.69
N VAL A 75 -6.25 3.89 11.15
CA VAL A 75 -6.28 4.25 12.56
C VAL A 75 -7.69 4.70 12.91
N ASN A 76 -8.26 4.14 13.97
CA ASN A 76 -9.50 4.58 14.57
C ASN A 76 -9.20 5.31 15.88
N GLY A 77 -9.15 6.64 15.83
CA GLY A 77 -8.87 7.46 17.01
C GLY A 77 -9.96 7.40 18.09
N VAL A 78 -11.19 7.01 17.75
CA VAL A 78 -12.31 6.89 18.70
C VAL A 78 -12.23 5.58 19.48
N LEU A 79 -11.96 4.47 18.78
CA LEU A 79 -11.81 3.15 19.41
C LEU A 79 -10.40 2.91 19.96
N SER A 80 -9.45 3.82 19.71
CA SER A 80 -8.03 3.65 20.04
C SER A 80 -7.47 2.35 19.46
N THR A 81 -7.85 2.03 18.22
CA THR A 81 -7.36 0.86 17.48
C THR A 81 -6.70 1.27 16.17
N ALA A 82 -5.77 0.45 15.69
CA ALA A 82 -5.13 0.59 14.39
C ALA A 82 -4.93 -0.78 13.76
N GLU A 83 -5.13 -0.84 12.45
CA GLU A 83 -4.85 -2.02 11.63
C GLU A 83 -3.71 -1.68 10.70
N LEU A 84 -2.60 -2.42 10.80
CA LEU A 84 -1.41 -2.24 9.99
C LEU A 84 -1.25 -3.42 9.03
N ARG A 85 -1.14 -3.13 7.74
CA ARG A 85 -0.98 -4.16 6.71
C ARG A 85 0.42 -4.74 6.75
N THR A 86 0.55 -6.05 6.49
CA THR A 86 1.86 -6.68 6.33
C THR A 86 2.55 -6.23 5.04
N TYR A 87 3.85 -6.51 4.95
CA TYR A 87 4.61 -6.26 3.72
C TYR A 87 3.98 -6.99 2.52
N GLU A 88 3.63 -8.28 2.65
CA GLU A 88 3.07 -9.02 1.52
C GLU A 88 1.77 -8.41 1.04
N HIS A 89 0.92 -7.94 1.95
CA HIS A 89 -0.32 -7.26 1.60
C HIS A 89 -0.04 -6.04 0.72
N VAL A 90 0.83 -5.14 1.17
CA VAL A 90 1.12 -3.88 0.46
C VAL A 90 1.85 -4.15 -0.86
N ALA A 91 2.79 -5.09 -0.87
CA ALA A 91 3.53 -5.48 -2.08
C ALA A 91 2.61 -6.07 -3.15
N LEU A 92 1.71 -7.00 -2.77
CA LEU A 92 0.73 -7.58 -3.70
C LEU A 92 -0.26 -6.54 -4.20
N GLN A 93 -0.76 -5.66 -3.31
CA GLN A 93 -1.67 -4.59 -3.71
C GLN A 93 -1.00 -3.64 -4.71
N HIS A 94 0.26 -3.28 -4.47
CA HIS A 94 1.05 -2.45 -5.37
C HIS A 94 1.26 -3.15 -6.72
N GLU A 95 1.66 -4.41 -6.71
CA GLU A 95 1.93 -5.16 -7.94
C GLU A 95 0.66 -5.35 -8.78
N VAL A 96 -0.46 -5.74 -8.16
CA VAL A 96 -1.74 -5.89 -8.86
C VAL A 96 -2.17 -4.58 -9.50
N ARG A 97 -1.98 -3.45 -8.81
CA ARG A 97 -2.41 -2.13 -9.28
C ARG A 97 -1.49 -1.51 -10.32
N PHE A 98 -0.18 -1.57 -10.13
CA PHE A 98 0.81 -0.84 -10.93
C PHE A 98 1.63 -1.73 -11.86
N LYS A 99 1.44 -3.07 -11.78
CA LYS A 99 2.15 -4.08 -12.58
C LYS A 99 3.68 -3.99 -12.45
N LYS A 100 4.15 -3.51 -11.29
CA LYS A 100 5.56 -3.34 -10.94
C LYS A 100 5.82 -3.81 -9.51
N PRO A 101 7.00 -4.36 -9.22
CA PRO A 101 7.39 -4.68 -7.85
C PRO A 101 7.43 -3.40 -7.00
N LEU A 102 7.16 -3.57 -5.71
CA LEU A 102 7.31 -2.48 -4.75
C LEU A 102 8.80 -2.21 -4.52
N GLU A 103 9.22 -0.94 -4.60
CA GLU A 103 10.61 -0.52 -4.36
C GLU A 103 10.85 -0.13 -2.89
N ILE A 104 10.31 -0.97 -1.99
CA ILE A 104 10.56 -0.98 -0.54
C ILE A 104 10.89 -2.43 -0.21
N THR A 105 11.99 -2.70 0.48
CA THR A 105 12.35 -4.08 0.85
C THR A 105 11.53 -4.56 2.07
N PRO A 106 11.41 -5.88 2.29
CA PRO A 106 10.78 -6.40 3.50
C PRO A 106 11.39 -5.85 4.80
N GLU A 107 12.71 -5.66 4.82
CA GLU A 107 13.46 -5.16 5.98
C GLU A 107 13.15 -3.69 6.25
N GLU A 108 13.13 -2.84 5.21
CA GLU A 108 12.74 -1.44 5.34
C GLU A 108 11.29 -1.30 5.82
N TYR A 109 10.41 -2.18 5.37
CA TYR A 109 9.01 -2.21 5.81
C TYR A 109 8.89 -2.69 7.26
N ASP A 110 9.69 -3.68 7.68
CA ASP A 110 9.74 -4.14 9.08
C ASP A 110 10.20 -3.01 10.01
N ASP A 111 11.19 -2.21 9.60
CA ASP A 111 11.62 -1.03 10.36
C ASP A 111 10.52 0.03 10.49
N PHE A 112 9.72 0.22 9.43
CA PHE A 112 8.50 1.02 9.51
C PHE A 112 7.52 0.45 10.53
N LEU A 113 7.24 -0.86 10.50
CA LEU A 113 6.31 -1.49 11.43
C LEU A 113 6.80 -1.40 12.88
N LYS A 114 8.09 -1.55 13.14
CA LYS A 114 8.69 -1.35 14.47
C LYS A 114 8.52 0.09 14.96
N LYS A 115 8.76 1.09 14.09
CA LYS A 115 8.55 2.49 14.47
C LYS A 115 7.06 2.79 14.69
N ALA A 116 6.18 2.25 13.85
CA ALA A 116 4.73 2.36 14.03
C ALA A 116 4.27 1.77 15.36
N ASP A 117 4.85 0.64 15.76
CA ASP A 117 4.56 0.04 17.07
C ASP A 117 4.89 1.00 18.21
N VAL A 118 6.06 1.64 18.17
CA VAL A 118 6.46 2.62 19.18
C VAL A 118 5.52 3.82 19.20
N VAL A 119 5.27 4.44 18.04
CA VAL A 119 4.43 5.64 17.93
C VAL A 119 2.99 5.38 18.36
N LEU A 120 2.39 4.27 17.91
CA LEU A 120 1.01 3.91 18.28
C LEU A 120 0.89 3.55 19.76
N ASN A 121 1.89 2.88 20.34
CA ASN A 121 1.89 2.58 21.77
C ASN A 121 1.97 3.85 22.62
N LEU A 122 2.80 4.83 22.24
CA LEU A 122 2.87 6.14 22.90
C LEU A 122 1.54 6.89 22.82
N ALA A 123 0.84 6.75 21.70
CA ALA A 123 -0.51 7.29 21.50
C ALA A 123 -1.63 6.46 22.17
N ARG A 124 -1.28 5.38 22.88
CA ARG A 124 -2.21 4.42 23.53
C ARG A 124 -3.21 3.76 22.55
N ILE A 125 -2.78 3.56 21.31
CA ILE A 125 -3.56 2.91 20.26
C ILE A 125 -3.16 1.44 20.16
N GLN A 126 -4.14 0.55 20.30
CA GLN A 126 -3.97 -0.89 20.14
C GLN A 126 -3.82 -1.24 18.66
N ARG A 127 -2.79 -1.99 18.31
CA ARG A 127 -2.47 -2.30 16.91
C ARG A 127 -2.67 -3.78 16.59
N THR A 128 -3.14 -4.05 15.39
CA THR A 128 -3.24 -5.40 14.82
C THR A 128 -2.55 -5.45 13.46
N ARG A 129 -2.09 -6.64 13.06
CA ARG A 129 -1.55 -6.88 11.73
C ARG A 129 -2.65 -7.43 10.82
N VAL A 130 -2.65 -7.02 9.57
CA VAL A 130 -3.60 -7.48 8.56
C VAL A 130 -2.85 -8.06 7.37
N ASP A 131 -2.99 -9.36 7.19
CA ASP A 131 -2.41 -10.10 6.08
C ASP A 131 -3.11 -9.78 4.76
N ALA A 132 -2.48 -10.17 3.65
CA ALA A 132 -3.09 -10.08 2.33
C ALA A 132 -4.35 -10.95 2.27
N PRO A 133 -5.49 -10.42 1.79
CA PRO A 133 -6.69 -11.23 1.71
C PRO A 133 -6.54 -12.29 0.59
N PRO A 134 -7.16 -13.48 0.73
CA PRO A 134 -6.92 -14.60 -0.18
C PRO A 134 -7.21 -14.29 -1.65
N GLU A 135 -8.21 -13.44 -1.92
CA GLU A 135 -8.55 -12.99 -3.27
C GLU A 135 -7.43 -12.20 -3.94
N LEU A 136 -6.74 -11.34 -3.18
CA LEU A 136 -5.62 -10.54 -3.69
C LEU A 136 -4.43 -11.45 -4.02
N VAL A 137 -4.17 -12.44 -3.16
CA VAL A 137 -3.15 -13.46 -3.38
C VAL A 137 -3.46 -14.28 -4.64
N ALA A 138 -4.73 -14.68 -4.81
CA ALA A 138 -5.18 -15.42 -5.98
C ALA A 138 -5.05 -14.60 -7.28
N GLU A 139 -5.42 -13.32 -7.24
CA GLU A 139 -5.32 -12.41 -8.39
C GLU A 139 -3.86 -12.20 -8.80
N ALA A 140 -2.96 -11.93 -7.84
CA ALA A 140 -1.54 -11.80 -8.12
C ALA A 140 -0.96 -13.08 -8.74
N ARG A 141 -1.30 -14.26 -8.19
CA ARG A 141 -0.88 -15.55 -8.75
C ARG A 141 -1.38 -15.76 -10.18
N ALA A 142 -2.64 -15.40 -10.46
CA ALA A 142 -3.21 -15.50 -11.80
C ALA A 142 -2.49 -14.56 -12.79
N ALA A 143 -2.17 -13.34 -12.38
CA ALA A 143 -1.43 -12.39 -13.20
C ALA A 143 -0.02 -12.90 -13.55
N HIS A 144 0.69 -13.48 -12.57
CA HIS A 144 2.01 -14.08 -12.77
C HIS A 144 1.96 -15.28 -13.72
N ALA A 145 0.97 -16.16 -13.57
CA ALA A 145 0.78 -17.31 -14.44
C ALA A 145 0.49 -16.88 -15.89
N ALA A 146 -0.38 -15.88 -16.09
CA ALA A 146 -0.68 -15.34 -17.40
C ALA A 146 0.55 -14.73 -18.08
N ALA A 147 1.37 -13.96 -17.34
CA ALA A 147 2.61 -13.37 -17.86
C ALA A 147 3.63 -14.43 -18.31
N ARG A 148 3.81 -15.49 -17.51
CA ARG A 148 4.70 -16.62 -17.86
C ARG A 148 4.24 -17.33 -19.13
N ASN A 149 2.95 -17.58 -19.26
CA ASN A 149 2.39 -18.25 -20.44
C ASN A 149 2.55 -17.40 -21.71
N ALA A 150 2.31 -16.09 -21.61
CA ALA A 150 2.50 -15.16 -22.73
C ALA A 150 3.95 -15.12 -23.21
N LEU A 151 4.93 -15.14 -22.29
CA LEU A 151 6.34 -15.18 -22.65
C LEU A 151 6.72 -16.48 -23.36
N GLY A 152 6.22 -17.63 -22.87
CA GLY A 152 6.45 -18.94 -23.49
C GLY A 152 5.88 -19.04 -24.91
N VAL A 153 4.65 -18.54 -25.12
CA VAL A 153 4.03 -18.51 -26.46
C VAL A 153 4.83 -17.62 -27.42
N ARG A 154 5.27 -16.43 -26.97
CA ARG A 154 6.08 -15.52 -27.81
C ARG A 154 7.43 -16.15 -28.19
N ALA A 155 8.08 -16.83 -27.25
CA ALA A 155 9.33 -17.55 -27.52
C ALA A 155 9.13 -18.68 -28.54
N LEU A 156 8.04 -19.45 -28.42
CA LEU A 156 7.71 -20.53 -29.36
C LEU A 156 7.42 -19.99 -30.76
N VAL A 157 6.61 -18.94 -30.89
CA VAL A 157 6.33 -18.30 -32.19
C VAL A 157 7.61 -17.75 -32.80
N GLY A 158 8.46 -17.09 -32.02
CA GLY A 158 9.77 -16.62 -32.48
C GLY A 158 10.65 -17.76 -33.01
N LEU A 159 10.72 -18.88 -32.28
CA LEU A 159 11.47 -20.07 -32.71
C LEU A 159 10.92 -20.64 -34.02
N VAL A 160 9.60 -20.79 -34.15
CA VAL A 160 8.95 -21.32 -35.37
C VAL A 160 9.24 -20.41 -36.56
N VAL A 161 9.16 -19.08 -36.39
CA VAL A 161 9.48 -18.13 -37.45
C VAL A 161 10.96 -18.25 -37.88
N VAL A 162 11.89 -18.35 -36.92
CA VAL A 162 13.32 -18.55 -37.22
C VAL A 162 13.57 -19.85 -37.96
N LEU A 163 12.92 -20.96 -37.55
CA LEU A 163 13.05 -22.25 -38.23
C LEU A 163 12.48 -22.22 -39.64
N LEU A 164 11.34 -21.57 -39.86
CA LEU A 164 10.74 -21.41 -41.18
C LEU A 164 11.63 -20.56 -42.10
N LEU A 165 12.21 -19.47 -41.59
CA LEU A 165 13.14 -18.63 -42.35
C LEU A 165 14.44 -19.39 -42.71
N ALA A 166 14.99 -20.17 -41.77
CA ALA A 166 16.16 -20.99 -42.02
C ALA A 166 15.87 -22.08 -43.07
N MET A 167 14.70 -22.70 -43.01
CA MET A 167 14.26 -23.70 -43.98
C MET A 167 14.05 -23.09 -45.37
N LEU A 168 13.49 -21.88 -45.45
CA LEU A 168 13.29 -21.14 -46.71
C LEU A 168 14.64 -20.73 -47.32
N GLY A 169 15.57 -20.23 -46.50
CA GLY A 169 16.92 -19.89 -46.93
C GLY A 169 17.69 -21.11 -47.45
N TYR A 170 17.60 -22.24 -46.75
CA TYR A 170 18.22 -23.51 -47.19
C TYR A 170 17.67 -23.98 -48.54
N ARG A 171 16.38 -23.76 -48.83
CA ARG A 171 15.77 -24.14 -50.12
C ARG A 171 16.07 -23.18 -51.27
N LEU A 172 16.42 -21.93 -50.99
CA LEU A 172 16.71 -20.92 -52.01
C LEU A 172 18.20 -20.89 -52.41
N PHE A 173 19.09 -21.30 -51.52
CA PHE A 173 20.54 -21.25 -51.72
C PHE A 173 21.23 -22.63 -51.74
N GLY A 174 20.46 -23.71 -51.57
CA GLY A 174 20.94 -25.11 -51.62
C GLY A 174 20.59 -25.82 -52.91
#